data_AF-A0A6P0XSK9-F1
#
_entry.id   AF-A0A6P0XSK9-F1
#
_cell.length_a   1.000
_cell.length_b   1.000
_cell.length_c   1.000
_cell.angle_alpha   90.00
_cell.angle_beta   90.00
_cell.angle_gamma   90.00
#
_symmetry.space_group_name_H-M   'P 1'
#
loop_
_entity.id
_entity.type
_entity.pdbx_description
1 polymer ?
#
loop_
_entity_poly.entity_id
_entity_poly.type
_entity_poly.pdbx_seq_one_letter_code
_entity_poly.pdbx_strand_id
1 'polypeptide(L)' 'MKKLTLSLFKTEAAIFVRELTARPIFDLYGITDGKAIGTYVEQAFNQYLISKYLYTPGSAASGIDFPE' A
#
# COMPACT_ATOMS: atom_id res chain seq x y z
N MET A 1 -14.84 -10.45 -6.62
CA MET A 1 -13.82 -10.06 -5.61
C MET A 1 -14.47 -9.99 -4.24
N LYS A 2 -13.74 -10.31 -3.16
CA LYS A 2 -14.24 -10.26 -1.76
C LYS A 2 -14.09 -8.84 -1.19
N LYS A 3 -15.00 -8.42 -0.31
CA LYS A 3 -14.86 -7.15 0.44
C LYS A 3 -13.64 -7.22 1.36
N LEU A 4 -12.83 -6.16 1.38
CA LEU A 4 -11.72 -6.03 2.31
C LEU A 4 -12.25 -5.84 3.74
N THR A 5 -11.79 -6.64 4.69
CA THR A 5 -12.09 -6.50 6.12
C THR A 5 -10.83 -6.12 6.87
N LEU A 6 -10.95 -5.55 8.08
CA LEU A 6 -9.77 -5.17 8.88
C LEU A 6 -8.83 -6.34 9.16
N SER A 7 -9.35 -7.55 9.40
CA SER A 7 -8.52 -8.73 9.60
C SER A 7 -7.75 -9.10 8.34
N LEU A 8 -8.40 -9.05 7.17
CA LEU A 8 -7.73 -9.29 5.90
C LEU A 8 -6.70 -8.20 5.61
N PHE A 9 -7.03 -6.93 5.85
CA PHE A 9 -6.13 -5.80 5.69
C PHE A 9 -4.81 -6.00 6.44
N LYS A 10 -4.88 -6.38 7.73
CA LYS A 10 -3.69 -6.66 8.54
C LYS A 10 -2.86 -7.83 7.99
N THR A 11 -3.51 -8.90 7.56
CA THR A 11 -2.85 -10.05 6.93
C THR A 11 -2.16 -9.65 5.63
N GLU A 12 -2.86 -8.90 4.78
CA GLU A 12 -2.37 -8.45 3.50
C GLU A 12 -1.23 -7.44 3.62
N ALA A 13 -1.23 -6.57 4.64
CA ALA A 13 -0.11 -5.68 4.93
C ALA A 13 1.17 -6.46 5.25
N ALA A 14 1.08 -7.51 6.08
CA ALA A 14 2.24 -8.36 6.41
C ALA A 14 2.76 -9.10 5.17
N ILE A 15 1.87 -9.62 4.33
CA ILE A 15 2.24 -10.29 3.07
C ILE A 15 2.91 -9.30 2.11
N PHE A 16 2.30 -8.13 1.91
CA PHE A 16 2.78 -7.09 1.03
C PHE A 16 4.19 -6.62 1.41
N VAL A 17 4.44 -6.32 2.70
CA VAL A 17 5.77 -5.88 3.15
C VAL A 17 6.82 -6.96 2.92
N ARG A 18 6.48 -8.24 3.15
CA ARG A 18 7.39 -9.36 2.88
C ARG A 18 7.74 -9.47 1.40
N GLU A 19 6.76 -9.32 0.51
CA GLU A 19 6.99 -9.32 -0.93
C GLU A 19 7.78 -8.10 -1.40
N LEU A 20 7.48 -6.91 -0.86
CA LEU A 20 8.13 -5.65 -1.20
C LEU A 20 9.61 -5.68 -0.80
N THR A 21 9.93 -6.22 0.36
CA THR A 21 11.30 -6.37 0.87
C THR A 21 12.16 -7.27 -0.02
N ALA A 22 11.54 -8.26 -0.69
CA ALA A 22 12.24 -9.19 -1.57
C ALA A 22 12.52 -8.61 -2.97
N ARG A 23 12.00 -7.41 -3.29
CA ARG A 23 12.11 -6.81 -4.62
C ARG A 23 13.00 -5.56 -4.57
N PRO A 24 13.97 -5.40 -5.48
CA PRO A 24 14.63 -4.12 -5.64
C PRO A 24 13.64 -3.08 -6.18
N ILE A 25 13.62 -1.89 -5.58
CA ILE A 25 12.78 -0.76 -6.00
C ILE A 25 13.69 0.37 -6.47
N PHE A 26 14.07 0.32 -7.74
CA PHE A 26 15.04 1.26 -8.32
C PHE A 26 14.57 2.72 -8.23
N ASP A 27 13.25 2.96 -8.31
CA ASP A 27 12.66 4.30 -8.21
C ASP A 27 12.91 4.97 -6.84
N LEU A 28 13.27 4.20 -5.82
CA LEU A 28 13.60 4.71 -4.48
C LEU A 28 15.11 4.85 -4.24
N TYR A 29 15.96 4.48 -5.19
CA TYR A 29 17.41 4.55 -5.00
C TYR A 29 17.88 6.00 -5.02
N GLY A 30 18.62 6.40 -3.98
CA GLY A 30 19.13 7.77 -3.82
C GLY A 30 18.08 8.78 -3.34
N ILE A 31 16.83 8.35 -3.12
CA ILE A 31 15.81 9.19 -2.49
C ILE A 31 16.09 9.28 -0.99
N THR A 32 16.22 10.50 -0.49
CA THR A 32 16.42 10.79 0.94
C THR A 32 15.17 11.39 1.61
N ASP A 33 14.18 11.79 0.81
CA ASP A 33 12.90 12.29 1.30
C ASP A 33 12.02 11.13 1.77
N GLY A 34 11.88 10.99 3.09
CA GLY A 34 11.02 9.98 3.71
C GLY A 34 9.56 10.08 3.28
N LYS A 35 9.08 11.28 2.90
CA LYS A 35 7.72 11.45 2.37
C LYS A 35 7.57 10.82 0.98
N ALA A 36 8.56 10.98 0.11
CA ALA A 36 8.54 10.37 -1.21
C ALA A 36 8.54 8.83 -1.10
N ILE A 37 9.34 8.28 -0.19
CA ILE A 37 9.37 6.84 0.10
C ILE A 37 8.00 6.37 0.62
N GLY A 38 7.42 7.06 1.61
CA GLY A 38 6.10 6.72 2.15
C GLY A 38 5.00 6.77 1.08
N THR A 39 5.00 7.81 0.26
CA THR A 39 4.04 7.98 -0.84
C THR A 39 4.10 6.80 -1.82
N TYR A 40 5.31 6.34 -2.19
CA TYR A 40 5.47 5.18 -3.05
C TYR A 40 4.89 3.92 -2.43
N VAL A 41 5.22 3.64 -1.17
CA VAL A 41 4.76 2.43 -0.46
C VAL A 41 3.24 2.43 -0.34
N GLU A 42 2.63 3.57 -0.02
CA GLU A 42 1.18 3.73 0.07
C GLU A 42 0.49 3.49 -1.28
N GLN A 43 0.99 4.11 -2.36
CA GLN A 43 0.46 3.90 -3.71
C GLN A 43 0.57 2.44 -4.16
N ALA A 44 1.72 1.82 -3.93
CA ALA A 44 1.96 0.42 -4.25
C ALA A 44 1.03 -0.52 -3.46
N PHE A 45 0.81 -0.24 -2.17
CA PHE A 45 -0.08 -1.05 -1.35
C PHE A 45 -1.56 -0.86 -1.74
N ASN A 46 -1.97 0.36 -2.09
CA ASN A 46 -3.30 0.63 -2.62
C ASN A 46 -3.57 -0.14 -3.92
N GLN A 47 -2.63 -0.12 -4.87
CA GLN A 47 -2.72 -0.90 -6.11
C GLN A 47 -2.81 -2.40 -5.82
N TYR A 48 -1.99 -2.90 -4.89
CA TYR A 48 -2.01 -4.29 -4.44
C TYR A 48 -3.41 -4.68 -3.90
N LEU A 49 -4.02 -3.86 -3.05
CA LEU A 49 -5.35 -4.13 -2.47
C LEU A 49 -6.48 -4.07 -3.52
N ILE A 50 -6.48 -3.06 -4.41
CA ILE A 50 -7.47 -2.92 -5.49
C ILE A 50 -7.44 -4.15 -6.41
N SER A 51 -6.25 -4.71 -6.66
CA SER A 51 -6.12 -5.89 -7.52
C SER A 51 -6.72 -7.17 -6.93
N LYS A 52 -6.96 -7.22 -5.61
CA LYS A 52 -7.38 -8.43 -4.87
C LYS A 52 -8.78 -8.33 -4.25
N TYR A 53 -9.22 -7.12 -3.89
CA TYR A 53 -10.42 -6.90 -3.10
C TYR A 53 -11.34 -5.87 -3.73
N LEU A 54 -12.63 -5.98 -3.38
CA LEU A 54 -13.56 -4.86 -3.56
C LEU A 54 -13.22 -3.81 -2.49
N TYR A 55 -12.49 -2.80 -2.92
CA TYR A 55 -11.86 -1.77 -2.09
C TYR A 55 -11.85 -0.44 -2.84
N THR A 56 -12.22 0.64 -2.16
CA THR A 56 -12.08 2.01 -2.65
C THR A 56 -10.94 2.68 -1.89
N PRO A 57 -9.86 3.09 -2.57
CA PRO A 57 -8.76 3.82 -1.94
C PRO A 57 -9.23 5.04 -1.17
N GLY A 58 -8.59 5.28 -0.03
CA GLY A 58 -8.67 6.56 0.64
C GLY A 58 -8.11 7.68 -0.24
N SER A 59 -8.56 8.91 0.00
CA SER A 59 -8.02 10.09 -0.67
C SER A 59 -6.83 10.62 0.14
N ALA A 60 -5.61 10.38 -0.36
CA ALA A 60 -4.39 10.98 0.20
C ALA A 60 -4.46 12.52 0.22
N ALA A 61 -5.14 13.13 -0.76
CA ALA A 61 -5.39 14.58 -0.79
C ALA A 61 -6.34 15.06 0.33
N SER A 62 -7.10 14.15 0.92
CA SER A 62 -8.00 14.40 2.06
C SER A 62 -7.45 13.86 3.37
N GLY A 63 -6.22 13.32 3.39
CA GLY A 63 -5.59 12.74 4.57
C GLY A 63 -6.21 11.42 5.04
N ILE A 64 -6.90 10.70 4.15
CA ILE A 64 -7.49 9.38 4.44
C ILE A 64 -6.69 8.36 3.65
N ASP A 65 -5.84 7.59 4.34
CA ASP A 65 -4.91 6.67 3.68
C ASP A 65 -5.57 5.30 3.38
N PHE A 66 -6.46 4.85 4.26
CA PHE A 66 -7.08 3.52 4.22
C PHE A 66 -8.56 3.57 4.61
N PRO A 67 -9.37 2.55 4.23
CA PRO A 67 -10.80 2.57 4.47
C PRO A 67 -11.10 2.29 5.96
N GLU A 68 -12.26 2.77 6.42
CA GLU A 68 -12.84 2.39 7.71
C GLU A 68 -13.24 0.90 7.80
#